data_AF-A0A0G0Y338-F1
#
_entry.id   AF-A0A0G0Y338-F1
#
_cell.length_a   1.000
_cell.length_b   1.000
_cell.length_c   1.000
_cell.angle_alpha   90.00
_cell.angle_beta   90.00
_cell.angle_gamma   90.00
#
_symmetry.space_group_name_H-M   'P 1'
#
loop_
_entity.id
_entity.type
_entity.pdbx_description
1 polymer ?
#
loop_
_entity_poly.entity_id
_entity_poly.type
_entity_poly.pdbx_seq_one_letter_code
_entity_poly.pdbx_strand_id
1 'polypeptide(L)'
;MSYNRKVKKTFVLIVILLFALAIFSLGRKYFKPTNLPPARSTVTNSPDPTALREESKVSVVAQNLEVPWALAFLPDGRLLITERRGSVKILDKGIVRLVSEISEVSQIGESGLHGIAVHPNFKENQYVYAYYTYSSSDGNNKNRVVRFKLDENKLTEDKIILDEIPAASNHDGGRIKFGPDGLLYITTGDASNPSLSQNKTSLAGKILRLTDEGLIPSSNPFGNSVYSYGHRNPQGLAWDDKGNLWETEHGSTATDELNKIKLGGNFG
;
A
#
# COMPACT_ATOMS: atom_id res chain seq x y z
N MET A 1 -38.79 48.06 -27.11
CA MET A 1 -38.41 47.05 -26.09
C MET A 1 -36.89 46.93 -25.80
N SER A 2 -35.98 47.65 -26.47
CA SER A 2 -34.52 47.50 -26.28
C SER A 2 -33.92 48.35 -25.14
N TYR A 3 -34.49 49.52 -24.85
CA TYR A 3 -33.95 50.48 -23.88
C TYR A 3 -33.99 49.97 -22.41
N ASN A 4 -35.11 49.37 -21.99
CA ASN A 4 -35.28 48.85 -20.63
C ASN A 4 -34.38 47.65 -20.28
N ARG A 5 -33.85 46.91 -21.26
CA ARG A 5 -32.90 45.81 -21.02
C ARG A 5 -31.48 46.31 -20.74
N LYS A 6 -31.04 47.40 -21.39
CA LYS A 6 -29.73 48.00 -21.14
C LYS A 6 -29.68 48.64 -19.75
N VAL A 7 -30.71 49.38 -19.36
CA VAL A 7 -30.78 50.01 -18.03
C VAL A 7 -30.79 48.98 -16.90
N LYS A 8 -31.54 47.87 -17.05
CA LYS A 8 -31.52 46.76 -16.06
C LYS A 8 -30.15 46.07 -15.95
N LYS A 9 -29.44 45.85 -17.05
CA LYS A 9 -28.10 45.24 -17.02
C LYS A 9 -27.06 46.15 -16.35
N THR A 10 -27.09 47.45 -16.66
CA THR A 10 -26.19 48.42 -16.02
C THR A 10 -26.47 48.55 -14.52
N PHE A 11 -27.74 48.51 -14.11
CA PHE A 11 -28.12 48.56 -12.70
C PHE A 11 -27.63 47.31 -11.92
N VAL A 12 -27.77 46.12 -12.50
CA VAL A 12 -27.29 44.86 -11.88
C VAL A 12 -25.75 44.86 -11.73
N LEU A 13 -25.02 45.35 -12.74
CA LEU A 13 -23.56 45.45 -12.67
C LEU A 13 -23.09 46.42 -11.57
N ILE A 14 -23.78 47.55 -11.38
CA ILE A 14 -23.46 48.50 -10.31
C ILE A 14 -23.71 47.88 -8.93
N VAL A 15 -24.81 47.14 -8.75
CA VAL A 15 -25.12 46.46 -7.48
C VAL A 15 -24.07 45.39 -7.16
N ILE A 16 -23.62 44.60 -8.15
CA ILE A 16 -22.56 43.60 -7.96
C ILE A 16 -21.24 44.26 -7.58
N LEU A 17 -20.88 45.37 -8.24
CA LEU A 17 -19.64 46.10 -7.95
C LEU A 17 -19.65 46.69 -6.53
N LEU A 18 -20.80 47.23 -6.09
CA LEU A 18 -20.97 47.75 -4.73
C LEU A 18 -20.93 46.63 -3.68
N PHE A 19 -21.48 45.44 -3.98
CA PHE A 19 -21.37 44.28 -3.10
C PHE A 19 -19.92 43.75 -3.00
N ALA A 20 -19.19 43.71 -4.11
CA ALA A 20 -17.80 43.30 -4.13
C ALA A 20 -16.89 44.26 -3.33
N LEU A 21 -17.13 45.57 -3.45
CA LEU A 21 -16.42 46.59 -2.66
C LEU A 21 -16.77 46.52 -1.17
N ALA A 22 -18.02 46.22 -0.81
CA ALA A 22 -18.42 46.02 0.57
C ALA A 22 -17.74 44.79 1.20
N ILE A 23 -17.69 43.65 0.50
CA ILE A 23 -17.00 42.43 0.94
C ILE A 23 -15.49 42.67 1.07
N PHE A 24 -14.89 43.40 0.14
CA PHE A 24 -13.47 43.75 0.21
C PHE A 24 -13.16 44.68 1.40
N SER A 25 -14.05 45.63 1.72
CA SER A 25 -13.90 46.50 2.90
C SER A 25 -14.09 45.75 4.22
N LEU A 26 -14.99 44.76 4.27
CA LEU A 26 -15.15 43.88 5.43
C LEU A 26 -13.94 42.95 5.61
N GLY A 27 -13.41 42.38 4.53
CA GLY A 27 -12.19 41.55 4.57
C GLY A 27 -11.01 42.28 5.21
N ARG A 28 -10.80 43.57 4.88
CA ARG A 28 -9.75 44.40 5.49
C ARG A 28 -9.99 44.73 6.96
N LYS A 29 -11.24 44.78 7.43
CA LYS A 29 -11.56 45.11 8.83
C LYS A 29 -11.38 43.90 9.76
N TYR A 30 -11.52 42.68 9.24
CA TYR A 30 -11.43 41.44 10.01
C TYR A 30 -10.14 40.63 9.78
N PHE A 31 -9.39 40.84 8.70
CA PHE A 31 -8.02 40.34 8.55
C PHE A 31 -7.02 41.37 9.08
N LYS A 32 -6.73 41.31 10.38
CA LYS A 32 -5.46 41.81 10.89
C LYS A 32 -4.47 40.65 10.83
N PRO A 33 -3.35 40.74 10.09
CA PRO A 33 -2.28 39.76 10.22
C PRO A 33 -1.82 39.78 11.67
N THR A 34 -2.05 38.69 12.39
CA THR A 34 -1.49 38.49 13.72
C THR A 34 0.00 38.25 13.50
N ASN A 35 0.83 39.21 13.92
CA ASN A 35 2.26 38.98 14.07
C ASN A 35 2.43 37.94 15.18
N LEU A 36 2.45 36.66 14.80
CA LEU A 36 2.88 35.60 15.70
C LEU A 36 4.32 35.95 16.11
N PRO A 37 4.66 35.94 17.41
CA PRO A 37 6.04 36.09 17.82
C PRO A 37 6.86 35.00 17.13
N PRO A 38 8.10 35.30 16.70
CA PRO A 38 8.96 34.28 16.12
C PRO A 38 9.07 33.12 17.12
N ALA A 39 8.80 31.91 16.65
CA ALA A 39 8.93 30.71 17.47
C ALA A 39 10.35 30.69 18.02
N ARG A 40 10.48 30.87 19.34
CA ARG A 40 11.76 30.84 20.03
C ARG A 40 12.25 29.41 19.97
N SER A 41 13.19 29.13 19.05
CA SER A 41 13.89 27.87 18.98
C SER A 41 14.68 27.70 20.29
N THR A 42 14.09 27.02 21.27
CA THR A 42 14.87 26.41 22.34
C THR A 42 15.72 25.35 21.67
N VAL A 43 16.99 25.67 21.45
CA VAL A 43 18.03 24.70 21.13
C VAL A 43 18.19 23.82 22.37
N THR A 44 17.32 22.83 22.52
CA THR A 44 17.65 21.64 23.29
C THR A 44 18.76 20.96 22.50
N ASN A 45 19.90 20.69 23.16
CA ASN A 45 20.95 19.83 22.63
C ASN A 45 20.35 18.45 22.31
N SER A 46 19.74 18.31 21.14
CA SER A 46 19.46 17.02 20.53
C SER A 46 20.81 16.37 20.28
N PRO A 47 20.98 15.09 20.61
CA PRO A 47 22.17 14.35 20.22
C PRO A 47 22.39 14.54 18.72
N ASP A 48 23.62 14.87 18.35
CA ASP A 48 24.03 15.02 16.97
C ASP A 48 23.62 13.76 16.16
N PRO A 49 22.74 13.88 15.15
CA PRO A 49 22.27 12.74 14.37
C PRO A 49 23.39 12.04 13.59
N THR A 50 24.60 12.63 13.55
CA THR A 50 25.77 11.98 12.94
C THR A 50 26.41 10.90 13.81
N ALA A 51 26.08 10.81 15.10
CA ALA A 51 26.73 9.87 16.03
C ALA A 51 26.33 8.38 15.85
N LEU A 52 25.46 8.05 14.89
CA LEU A 52 24.99 6.66 14.63
C LEU A 52 25.30 6.12 13.23
N ARG A 53 26.03 6.84 12.38
CA ARG A 53 26.43 6.32 11.07
C ARG A 53 27.82 5.70 11.13
N GLU A 54 27.90 4.42 11.47
CA GLU A 54 28.82 3.61 10.67
C GLU A 54 28.36 3.79 9.22
N GLU A 55 29.22 4.35 8.36
CA GLU A 55 28.92 4.48 6.94
C GLU A 55 28.63 3.10 6.37
N SER A 56 27.35 2.76 6.23
CA SER A 56 26.95 1.53 5.60
C SER A 56 27.48 1.55 4.16
N LYS A 57 28.39 0.62 3.85
CA LYS A 57 28.90 0.46 2.50
C LYS A 57 27.73 0.03 1.59
N VAL A 58 27.26 0.94 0.77
CA VAL A 58 26.23 0.66 -0.24
C VAL A 58 26.90 0.06 -1.47
N SER A 59 26.40 -1.08 -1.94
CA SER A 59 26.87 -1.74 -3.16
C SER A 59 25.71 -2.17 -4.05
N VAL A 60 25.88 -2.04 -5.36
CA VAL A 60 24.91 -2.53 -6.34
C VAL A 60 25.02 -4.07 -6.43
N VAL A 61 23.94 -4.77 -6.12
CA VAL A 61 23.86 -6.24 -6.18
C VAL A 61 23.08 -6.76 -7.40
N ALA A 62 22.24 -5.91 -7.99
CA ALA A 62 21.49 -6.15 -9.21
C ALA A 62 21.17 -4.80 -9.87
N GLN A 63 21.07 -4.79 -11.20
CA GLN A 63 20.74 -3.62 -12.02
C GLN A 63 19.92 -4.03 -13.23
N ASN A 64 19.41 -3.05 -14.00
CA ASN A 64 18.55 -3.29 -15.16
C ASN A 64 17.26 -4.08 -14.81
N LEU A 65 16.73 -3.83 -13.61
CA LEU A 65 15.44 -4.34 -13.17
C LEU A 65 14.33 -3.39 -13.63
N GLU A 66 13.17 -3.95 -13.94
CA GLU A 66 12.02 -3.22 -14.42
C GLU A 66 11.00 -3.00 -13.31
N VAL A 67 11.02 -1.81 -12.69
CA VAL A 67 10.13 -1.44 -11.57
C VAL A 67 10.05 -2.57 -10.51
N PRO A 68 11.19 -2.95 -9.89
CA PRO A 68 11.20 -3.99 -8.86
C PRO A 68 10.36 -3.55 -7.65
N TRP A 69 9.56 -4.46 -7.08
CA TRP A 69 8.58 -4.13 -6.03
C TRP A 69 8.83 -4.83 -4.69
N ALA A 70 9.03 -6.15 -4.68
CA ALA A 70 9.35 -6.90 -3.47
C ALA A 70 10.57 -7.80 -3.64
N LEU A 71 11.19 -8.07 -2.49
CA LEU A 71 12.33 -8.94 -2.32
C LEU A 71 11.98 -10.02 -1.29
N ALA A 72 12.32 -11.27 -1.56
CA ALA A 72 12.23 -12.35 -0.57
C ALA A 72 13.45 -13.27 -0.62
N PHE A 73 14.14 -13.39 0.53
CA PHE A 73 15.28 -14.29 0.66
C PHE A 73 14.81 -15.73 0.78
N LEU A 74 15.47 -16.60 0.02
CA LEU A 74 15.38 -18.05 0.18
C LEU A 74 16.34 -18.51 1.30
N PRO A 75 16.08 -19.67 1.93
CA PRO A 75 16.92 -20.18 3.01
C PRO A 75 18.39 -20.47 2.60
N ASP A 76 18.67 -20.58 1.31
CA ASP A 76 20.01 -20.80 0.75
C ASP A 76 20.74 -19.49 0.38
N GLY A 77 20.13 -18.34 0.66
CA GLY A 77 20.69 -17.01 0.42
C GLY A 77 20.39 -16.41 -0.94
N ARG A 78 19.73 -17.16 -1.85
CA ARG A 78 19.20 -16.59 -3.09
C ARG A 78 18.09 -15.58 -2.80
N LEU A 79 17.87 -14.63 -3.71
CA LEU A 79 16.89 -13.56 -3.53
C LEU A 79 15.89 -13.57 -4.69
N LEU A 80 14.61 -13.75 -4.37
CA LEU A 80 13.52 -13.54 -5.32
C LEU A 80 13.19 -12.05 -5.42
N ILE A 81 12.88 -11.60 -6.63
CA ILE A 81 12.58 -10.21 -6.97
C ILE A 81 11.32 -10.21 -7.83
N THR A 82 10.30 -9.47 -7.42
CA THR A 82 9.14 -9.21 -8.29
C THR A 82 9.34 -7.92 -9.06
N GLU A 83 8.99 -7.93 -10.34
CA GLU A 83 8.90 -6.76 -11.20
C GLU A 83 7.44 -6.51 -11.52
N ARG A 84 6.99 -5.25 -11.42
CA ARG A 84 5.56 -4.91 -11.43
C ARG A 84 4.81 -5.37 -12.69
N ARG A 85 5.52 -5.59 -13.81
CA ARG A 85 4.95 -6.11 -15.07
C ARG A 85 4.55 -7.58 -15.04
N GLY A 86 5.00 -8.37 -14.06
CA GLY A 86 4.64 -9.79 -13.94
C GLY A 86 5.83 -10.75 -13.92
N SER A 87 7.04 -10.26 -14.10
CA SER A 87 8.25 -11.08 -14.03
C SER A 87 8.64 -11.36 -12.57
N VAL A 88 8.97 -12.61 -12.28
CA VAL A 88 9.69 -13.01 -11.07
C VAL A 88 11.11 -13.38 -11.47
N LYS A 89 12.08 -12.75 -10.83
CA LYS A 89 13.52 -13.01 -11.02
C LYS A 89 14.13 -13.61 -9.77
N ILE A 90 15.23 -14.32 -9.95
CA ILE A 90 16.09 -14.81 -8.87
C ILE A 90 17.50 -14.24 -9.04
N LEU A 91 18.04 -13.69 -7.97
CA LEU A 91 19.43 -13.30 -7.85
C LEU A 91 20.19 -14.37 -7.07
N ASP A 92 21.23 -14.91 -7.68
CA ASP A 92 22.14 -15.89 -7.09
C ASP A 92 23.57 -15.55 -7.48
N LYS A 93 24.44 -15.29 -6.48
CA LYS A 93 25.86 -14.98 -6.67
C LYS A 93 26.12 -13.88 -7.72
N GLY A 94 25.33 -12.80 -7.68
CA GLY A 94 25.44 -11.66 -8.59
C GLY A 94 24.78 -11.86 -9.97
N ILE A 95 24.21 -13.04 -10.23
CA ILE A 95 23.54 -13.34 -11.50
C ILE A 95 22.03 -13.28 -11.30
N VAL A 96 21.37 -12.43 -12.09
CA VAL A 96 19.91 -12.32 -12.13
C VAL A 96 19.35 -13.19 -13.27
N ARG A 97 18.36 -14.03 -12.98
CA ARG A 97 17.67 -14.88 -13.97
C ARG A 97 16.16 -14.73 -13.83
N LEU A 98 15.44 -14.79 -14.95
CA LEU A 98 13.99 -14.93 -14.95
C LEU A 98 13.63 -16.34 -14.48
N VAL A 99 12.70 -16.45 -13.53
CA VAL A 99 12.18 -17.75 -13.05
C VAL A 99 10.71 -17.97 -13.40
N SER A 100 9.96 -16.90 -13.64
CA SER A 100 8.60 -16.96 -14.20
C SER A 100 8.16 -15.62 -14.77
N GLU A 101 7.27 -15.68 -15.74
CA GLU A 101 6.50 -14.55 -16.26
C GLU A 101 5.01 -14.87 -16.02
N ILE A 102 4.37 -14.15 -15.12
CA ILE A 102 2.96 -14.38 -14.78
C ILE A 102 2.10 -13.59 -15.77
N SER A 103 1.72 -14.23 -16.88
CA SER A 103 1.03 -13.58 -18.00
C SER A 103 -0.33 -12.97 -17.68
N GLU A 104 -0.94 -13.38 -16.57
CA GLU A 104 -2.24 -12.87 -16.13
C GLU A 104 -2.15 -11.52 -15.41
N VAL A 105 -0.93 -11.06 -15.11
CA VAL A 105 -0.72 -9.79 -14.41
C VAL A 105 -1.24 -8.63 -15.25
N SER A 106 -2.16 -7.88 -14.66
CA SER A 106 -2.73 -6.65 -15.20
C SER A 106 -2.05 -5.45 -14.53
N GLN A 107 -1.17 -4.77 -15.26
CA GLN A 107 -0.52 -3.56 -14.77
C GLN A 107 -1.31 -2.32 -15.20
N ILE A 108 -1.93 -1.63 -14.24
CA ILE A 108 -2.62 -0.35 -14.43
C ILE A 108 -2.32 0.61 -13.28
N GLY A 109 -1.82 1.81 -13.55
CA GLY A 109 -1.46 2.76 -12.49
C GLY A 109 -0.42 2.17 -11.50
N GLU A 110 -0.82 2.00 -10.24
CA GLU A 110 -0.03 1.41 -9.15
C GLU A 110 -0.04 -0.13 -9.15
N SER A 111 -1.00 -0.75 -9.82
CA SER A 111 -1.28 -2.18 -9.81
C SER A 111 -0.24 -3.00 -10.59
N GLY A 112 -0.24 -4.31 -10.36
CA GLY A 112 0.64 -5.26 -11.05
C GLY A 112 1.06 -6.41 -10.15
N LEU A 113 2.24 -6.96 -10.38
CA LEU A 113 2.85 -7.93 -9.47
C LEU A 113 3.55 -7.22 -8.31
N HIS A 114 3.13 -7.52 -7.09
CA HIS A 114 3.60 -6.85 -5.88
C HIS A 114 4.33 -7.83 -4.95
N GLY A 115 3.74 -8.16 -3.82
CA GLY A 115 4.39 -8.90 -2.75
C GLY A 115 4.75 -10.33 -3.14
N ILE A 116 5.86 -10.79 -2.58
CA ILE A 116 6.31 -12.17 -2.66
C ILE A 116 6.72 -12.63 -1.27
N ALA A 117 6.30 -13.83 -0.88
CA ALA A 117 6.63 -14.43 0.41
C ALA A 117 7.09 -15.87 0.23
N VAL A 118 8.17 -16.23 0.91
CA VAL A 118 8.71 -17.60 0.96
C VAL A 118 8.08 -18.31 2.14
N HIS A 119 7.62 -19.54 1.93
CA HIS A 119 7.02 -20.33 3.00
C HIS A 119 8.03 -20.60 4.13
N PRO A 120 7.64 -20.58 5.42
CA PRO A 120 8.58 -20.86 6.52
C PRO A 120 9.24 -22.24 6.43
N ASN A 121 8.52 -23.23 5.88
CA ASN A 121 9.01 -24.59 5.62
C ASN A 121 9.52 -24.80 4.17
N PHE A 122 10.07 -23.75 3.53
CA PHE A 122 10.47 -23.81 2.12
C PHE A 122 11.43 -24.95 1.77
N LYS A 123 12.29 -25.37 2.72
CA LYS A 123 13.23 -26.49 2.49
C LYS A 123 12.54 -27.80 2.13
N GLU A 124 11.32 -28.01 2.63
CA GLU A 124 10.57 -29.25 2.41
C GLU A 124 9.56 -29.12 1.27
N ASN A 125 8.90 -27.96 1.14
CA ASN A 125 7.78 -27.80 0.21
C ASN A 125 8.06 -26.93 -1.02
N GLN A 126 9.12 -26.12 -0.97
CA GLN A 126 9.52 -25.19 -2.02
C GLN A 126 8.42 -24.17 -2.40
N TYR A 127 7.53 -23.82 -1.47
CA TYR A 127 6.41 -22.93 -1.74
C TYR A 127 6.75 -21.45 -1.63
N VAL A 128 6.27 -20.69 -2.61
CA VAL A 128 6.35 -19.23 -2.68
C VAL A 128 4.96 -18.69 -2.98
N TYR A 129 4.63 -17.53 -2.43
CA TYR A 129 3.33 -16.89 -2.58
C TYR A 129 3.57 -15.55 -3.25
N ALA A 130 2.72 -15.18 -4.22
CA ALA A 130 2.77 -13.89 -4.88
C ALA A 130 1.41 -13.22 -4.84
N TYR A 131 1.41 -11.90 -4.61
CA TYR A 131 0.25 -11.03 -4.72
C TYR A 131 0.29 -10.30 -6.05
N TYR A 132 -0.78 -10.35 -6.82
CA TYR A 132 -0.85 -9.57 -8.06
C TYR A 132 -2.27 -9.22 -8.48
N THR A 133 -2.34 -8.18 -9.30
CA THR A 133 -3.57 -7.74 -9.97
C THR A 133 -3.76 -8.51 -11.27
N TYR A 134 -4.98 -8.95 -11.58
CA TYR A 134 -5.36 -9.62 -12.82
C TYR A 134 -6.67 -9.03 -13.37
N SER A 135 -6.91 -9.23 -14.67
CA SER A 135 -8.21 -8.93 -15.28
C SER A 135 -9.14 -10.11 -15.07
N SER A 136 -10.20 -9.92 -14.28
CA SER A 136 -11.20 -10.97 -14.04
C SER A 136 -12.15 -11.15 -15.23
N SER A 137 -12.97 -12.21 -15.19
CA SER A 137 -13.87 -12.60 -16.29
C SER A 137 -14.97 -11.57 -16.58
N ASP A 138 -15.29 -10.71 -15.62
CA ASP A 138 -16.26 -9.62 -15.78
C ASP A 138 -15.64 -8.34 -16.39
N GLY A 139 -14.33 -8.36 -16.69
CA GLY A 139 -13.57 -7.25 -17.26
C GLY A 139 -13.03 -6.25 -16.23
N ASN A 140 -13.33 -6.42 -14.94
CA ASN A 140 -12.76 -5.60 -13.87
C ASN A 140 -11.43 -6.18 -13.39
N ASN A 141 -10.53 -5.29 -12.96
CA ASN A 141 -9.32 -5.71 -12.28
C ASN A 141 -9.63 -6.17 -10.85
N LYS A 142 -8.94 -7.23 -10.42
CA LYS A 142 -8.98 -7.78 -9.07
C LYS A 142 -7.56 -8.11 -8.63
N ASN A 143 -7.35 -8.16 -7.33
CA ASN A 143 -6.12 -8.64 -6.73
C ASN A 143 -6.31 -10.08 -6.24
N ARG A 144 -5.22 -10.85 -6.21
CA ARG A 144 -5.21 -12.20 -5.66
C ARG A 144 -3.87 -12.57 -5.08
N VAL A 145 -3.88 -13.60 -4.24
CA VAL A 145 -2.69 -14.29 -3.76
C VAL A 145 -2.68 -15.69 -4.34
N VAL A 146 -1.57 -16.04 -4.97
CA VAL A 146 -1.37 -17.34 -5.59
C VAL A 146 -0.10 -17.97 -5.04
N ARG A 147 -0.18 -19.25 -4.72
CA ARG A 147 0.95 -20.09 -4.37
C ARG A 147 1.55 -20.71 -5.63
N PHE A 148 2.87 -20.75 -5.62
CA PHE A 148 3.72 -21.32 -6.63
C PHE A 148 4.69 -22.31 -5.98
N LYS A 149 5.19 -23.24 -6.77
CA LYS A 149 6.31 -24.11 -6.42
C LYS A 149 7.57 -23.67 -7.17
N LEU A 150 8.66 -23.47 -6.44
CA LEU A 150 9.98 -23.15 -7.01
C LEU A 150 10.81 -24.42 -7.12
N ASP A 151 10.93 -24.95 -8.34
CA ASP A 151 11.81 -26.07 -8.64
C ASP A 151 13.04 -25.56 -9.40
N GLU A 152 14.22 -25.77 -8.84
CA GLU A 152 15.48 -25.16 -9.27
C GLU A 152 15.38 -23.63 -9.46
N ASN A 153 15.17 -23.18 -10.71
CA ASN A 153 15.00 -21.79 -11.13
C ASN A 153 13.73 -21.60 -11.95
N LYS A 154 12.70 -22.43 -11.74
CA LYS A 154 11.40 -22.32 -12.39
C LYS A 154 10.31 -22.21 -11.35
N LEU A 155 9.54 -21.13 -11.42
CA LEU A 155 8.39 -20.89 -10.54
C LEU A 155 7.10 -21.25 -11.29
N THR A 156 6.41 -22.29 -10.83
CA THR A 156 5.18 -22.80 -11.47
C THR A 156 3.99 -22.61 -10.54
N GLU A 157 2.87 -22.15 -11.09
CA GLU A 157 1.64 -21.98 -10.32
C GLU A 157 1.17 -23.33 -9.75
N ASP A 158 0.72 -23.30 -8.50
CA ASP A 158 0.21 -24.46 -7.78
C ASP A 158 -1.25 -24.27 -7.37
N LYS A 159 -1.57 -23.14 -6.72
CA LYS A 159 -2.89 -22.95 -6.11
C LYS A 159 -3.23 -21.47 -5.87
N ILE A 160 -4.46 -21.07 -6.16
CA ILE A 160 -5.01 -19.79 -5.70
C ILE A 160 -5.32 -19.87 -4.20
N ILE A 161 -4.75 -18.95 -3.42
CA ILE A 161 -4.86 -18.89 -1.96
C ILE A 161 -5.97 -17.97 -1.52
N LEU A 162 -6.11 -16.84 -2.20
CA LEU A 162 -7.18 -15.88 -2.00
C LEU A 162 -7.42 -15.16 -3.31
N ASP A 163 -8.68 -15.08 -3.72
CA ASP A 163 -9.09 -14.46 -4.98
C ASP A 163 -10.05 -13.30 -4.75
N GLU A 164 -10.40 -12.59 -5.82
CA GLU A 164 -11.47 -11.58 -5.82
C GLU A 164 -11.29 -10.45 -4.80
N ILE A 165 -10.03 -10.15 -4.44
CA ILE A 165 -9.72 -8.97 -3.63
C ILE A 165 -10.00 -7.74 -4.51
N PRO A 166 -10.76 -6.73 -4.04
CA PRO A 166 -10.98 -5.54 -4.84
C PRO A 166 -9.65 -4.87 -5.23
N ALA A 167 -9.58 -4.43 -6.48
CA ALA A 167 -8.46 -3.68 -7.03
C ALA A 167 -8.98 -2.41 -7.70
N ALA A 168 -8.10 -1.43 -7.84
CA ALA A 168 -8.30 -0.24 -8.63
C ALA A 168 -6.97 0.14 -9.27
N SER A 169 -6.89 1.24 -10.02
CA SER A 169 -5.60 1.73 -10.54
C SER A 169 -4.66 2.28 -9.45
N ASN A 170 -5.15 2.38 -8.22
CA ASN A 170 -4.46 2.93 -7.06
C ASN A 170 -5.00 2.27 -5.79
N HIS A 171 -4.16 2.25 -4.75
CA HIS A 171 -4.47 1.66 -3.45
C HIS A 171 -4.77 0.16 -3.51
N ASP A 172 -3.85 -0.60 -4.09
CA ASP A 172 -3.93 -2.06 -4.10
C ASP A 172 -3.30 -2.71 -2.86
N GLY A 173 -2.50 -1.98 -2.08
CA GLY A 173 -1.70 -2.54 -1.00
C GLY A 173 -0.66 -3.52 -1.56
N GLY A 174 -0.78 -4.81 -1.22
CA GLY A 174 -0.06 -5.90 -1.88
C GLY A 174 1.18 -6.43 -1.15
N ARG A 175 1.48 -5.99 0.07
CA ARG A 175 2.49 -6.64 0.92
C ARG A 175 1.95 -7.96 1.45
N ILE A 176 2.74 -9.02 1.33
CA ILE A 176 2.45 -10.33 1.92
C ILE A 176 3.65 -10.83 2.71
N LYS A 177 3.40 -11.47 3.86
CA LYS A 177 4.47 -12.02 4.72
C LYS A 177 3.92 -13.07 5.67
N PHE A 178 4.69 -14.12 5.91
CA PHE A 178 4.39 -15.07 6.98
C PHE A 178 4.75 -14.48 8.34
N GLY A 179 3.81 -14.56 9.28
CA GLY A 179 4.03 -14.18 10.67
C GLY A 179 4.78 -15.25 11.46
N PRO A 180 5.20 -14.93 12.70
CA PRO A 180 5.86 -15.89 13.60
C PRO A 180 4.93 -17.03 14.03
N ASP A 181 3.62 -16.87 13.83
CA ASP A 181 2.59 -17.90 14.04
C ASP A 181 2.43 -18.85 12.84
N GLY A 182 3.21 -18.67 11.78
CA GLY A 182 3.15 -19.47 10.56
C GLY A 182 1.97 -19.14 9.64
N LEU A 183 1.20 -18.09 9.95
CA LEU A 183 0.07 -17.65 9.12
C LEU A 183 0.52 -16.61 8.09
N LEU A 184 -0.18 -16.55 6.96
CA LEU A 184 0.07 -15.58 5.91
C LEU A 184 -0.74 -14.30 6.17
N TYR A 185 -0.04 -13.17 6.27
CA TYR A 185 -0.63 -11.85 6.42
C TYR A 185 -0.55 -11.09 5.09
N ILE A 186 -1.65 -10.45 4.70
CA ILE A 186 -1.83 -9.83 3.38
C ILE A 186 -2.42 -8.43 3.58
N THR A 187 -1.71 -7.39 3.15
CA THR A 187 -2.23 -6.01 3.16
C THR A 187 -3.01 -5.75 1.89
N THR A 188 -4.20 -5.18 1.99
CA THR A 188 -5.03 -4.80 0.85
C THR A 188 -5.45 -3.34 1.00
N GLY A 189 -5.30 -2.55 -0.06
CA GLY A 189 -5.78 -1.17 -0.05
C GLY A 189 -7.29 -1.08 -0.26
N ASP A 190 -7.83 0.12 -0.07
CA ASP A 190 -9.28 0.39 -0.14
C ASP A 190 -9.84 0.40 -1.56
N ALA A 191 -8.99 0.19 -2.58
CA ALA A 191 -9.34 0.25 -3.99
C ALA A 191 -10.07 1.56 -4.37
N SER A 192 -9.65 2.68 -3.79
CA SER A 192 -10.28 4.01 -3.93
C SER A 192 -11.71 4.11 -3.42
N ASN A 193 -12.16 3.15 -2.62
CA ASN A 193 -13.46 3.18 -1.99
C ASN A 193 -13.32 3.05 -0.46
N PRO A 194 -13.14 4.18 0.25
CA PRO A 194 -12.95 4.17 1.71
C PRO A 194 -14.08 3.49 2.48
N SER A 195 -15.31 3.47 1.95
CA SER A 195 -16.42 2.79 2.63
C SER A 195 -16.20 1.27 2.76
N LEU A 196 -15.42 0.68 1.84
CA LEU A 196 -15.08 -0.74 1.90
C LEU A 196 -14.07 -1.06 2.99
N SER A 197 -13.20 -0.11 3.38
CA SER A 197 -12.22 -0.31 4.47
C SER A 197 -12.93 -0.57 5.80
N GLN A 198 -14.07 0.08 6.03
CA GLN A 198 -14.92 -0.11 7.21
C GLN A 198 -15.83 -1.35 7.14
N ASN A 199 -16.13 -1.84 5.94
CA ASN A 199 -16.91 -3.06 5.79
C ASN A 199 -16.06 -4.31 6.10
N LYS A 200 -16.37 -5.00 7.20
CA LYS A 200 -15.66 -6.21 7.66
C LYS A 200 -15.91 -7.45 6.80
N THR A 201 -16.89 -7.45 5.91
CA THR A 201 -17.11 -8.55 4.95
C THR A 201 -16.41 -8.31 3.62
N SER A 202 -15.89 -7.10 3.38
CA SER A 202 -15.05 -6.78 2.23
C SER A 202 -13.59 -7.18 2.46
N LEU A 203 -12.88 -7.47 1.38
CA LEU A 203 -11.44 -7.71 1.38
C LEU A 203 -10.60 -6.44 1.16
N ALA A 204 -11.21 -5.28 0.86
CA ALA A 204 -10.49 -4.03 0.61
C ALA A 204 -10.22 -3.24 1.90
N GLY A 205 -9.06 -2.60 2.01
CA GLY A 205 -8.66 -1.76 3.13
C GLY A 205 -8.45 -2.57 4.42
N LYS A 206 -7.73 -3.69 4.31
CA LYS A 206 -7.56 -4.68 5.38
C LYS A 206 -6.09 -5.07 5.56
N ILE A 207 -5.83 -5.63 6.73
CA ILE A 207 -4.85 -6.72 6.83
C ILE A 207 -5.66 -8.00 6.95
N LEU A 208 -5.41 -8.94 6.05
CA LEU A 208 -6.02 -10.27 6.05
C LEU A 208 -5.03 -11.27 6.66
N ARG A 209 -5.55 -12.35 7.25
CA ARG A 209 -4.76 -13.45 7.82
C ARG A 209 -5.37 -14.79 7.46
N LEU A 210 -4.57 -15.64 6.83
CA LEU A 210 -4.94 -16.96 6.33
C LEU A 210 -3.90 -18.01 6.73
N THR A 211 -4.24 -19.28 6.64
CA THR A 211 -3.22 -20.35 6.60
C THR A 211 -2.46 -20.29 5.26
N ASP A 212 -1.35 -21.02 5.20
CA ASP A 212 -0.61 -21.30 3.96
C ASP A 212 -1.47 -22.00 2.89
N GLU A 213 -2.51 -22.72 3.30
CA GLU A 213 -3.50 -23.34 2.41
C GLU A 213 -4.70 -22.46 2.04
N GLY A 214 -4.73 -21.20 2.48
CA GLY A 214 -5.84 -20.27 2.23
C GLY A 214 -7.07 -20.47 3.12
N LEU A 215 -6.95 -21.24 4.20
CA LEU A 215 -8.03 -21.45 5.15
C LEU A 215 -8.11 -20.30 6.16
N ILE A 216 -9.30 -20.06 6.68
CA ILE A 216 -9.55 -19.01 7.67
C ILE A 216 -9.21 -19.56 9.06
N PRO A 217 -8.23 -18.98 9.78
CA PRO A 217 -7.92 -19.38 11.14
C PRO A 217 -9.11 -19.13 12.07
N SER A 218 -9.45 -20.09 12.92
CA SER A 218 -10.53 -19.94 13.92
C SER A 218 -10.26 -18.82 14.92
N SER A 219 -9.00 -18.40 15.06
CA SER A 219 -8.57 -17.27 15.89
C SER A 219 -8.78 -15.91 15.24
N ASN A 220 -9.33 -15.82 14.02
CA ASN A 220 -9.68 -14.54 13.40
C ASN A 220 -10.91 -13.91 14.10
N PRO A 221 -10.91 -12.58 14.27
CA PRO A 221 -11.85 -11.88 15.15
C PRO A 221 -13.28 -11.79 14.60
N PHE A 222 -13.47 -12.00 13.29
CA PHE A 222 -14.76 -11.79 12.61
C PHE A 222 -15.28 -13.06 11.91
N GLY A 223 -14.67 -14.22 12.18
CA GLY A 223 -15.04 -15.48 11.51
C GLY A 223 -14.76 -15.50 10.00
N ASN A 224 -13.96 -14.55 9.50
CA ASN A 224 -13.52 -14.45 8.12
C ASN A 224 -12.02 -14.13 8.05
N SER A 225 -11.46 -13.87 6.86
CA SER A 225 -10.03 -13.61 6.67
C SER A 225 -9.53 -12.28 7.27
N VAL A 226 -10.40 -11.38 7.73
CA VAL A 226 -10.00 -10.05 8.21
C VAL A 226 -9.31 -10.15 9.58
N TYR A 227 -8.06 -9.67 9.65
CA TYR A 227 -7.29 -9.53 10.88
C TYR A 227 -7.45 -8.13 11.50
N SER A 228 -7.34 -7.09 10.68
CA SER A 228 -7.63 -5.68 11.03
C SER A 228 -8.21 -4.95 9.83
N TYR A 229 -8.88 -3.82 10.07
CA TYR A 229 -9.62 -3.09 9.04
C TYR A 229 -9.48 -1.57 9.22
N GLY A 230 -10.03 -0.80 8.28
CA GLY A 230 -9.91 0.66 8.25
C GLY A 230 -8.60 1.17 7.63
N HIS A 231 -7.95 0.35 6.79
CA HIS A 231 -6.70 0.73 6.12
C HIS A 231 -7.02 1.41 4.77
N ARG A 232 -6.20 2.38 4.36
CA ARG A 232 -6.33 3.08 3.08
C ARG A 232 -5.43 2.44 2.02
N ASN A 233 -4.11 2.52 2.21
CA ASN A 233 -3.13 1.99 1.25
C ASN A 233 -1.89 1.44 1.99
N PRO A 234 -2.05 0.31 2.69
CA PRO A 234 -0.99 -0.32 3.47
C PRO A 234 0.09 -0.94 2.58
N GLN A 235 1.34 -0.47 2.73
CA GLN A 235 2.47 -0.82 1.87
C GLN A 235 3.57 -1.55 2.61
N GLY A 236 3.71 -1.37 3.93
CA GLY A 236 4.74 -2.02 4.75
C GLY A 236 4.15 -2.99 5.76
N LEU A 237 4.85 -4.08 6.04
CA LEU A 237 4.45 -5.05 7.05
C LEU A 237 5.69 -5.74 7.65
N ALA A 238 5.86 -5.64 8.96
CA ALA A 238 6.99 -6.27 9.66
C ALA A 238 6.62 -6.63 11.10
N TRP A 239 7.33 -7.61 11.66
CA TRP A 239 7.29 -7.88 13.10
C TRP A 239 8.55 -7.33 13.74
N ASP A 240 8.41 -6.78 14.94
CA ASP A 240 9.57 -6.51 15.81
C ASP A 240 10.00 -7.76 16.59
N ASP A 241 11.15 -7.67 17.28
CA ASP A 241 11.72 -8.78 18.06
C ASP A 241 10.84 -9.23 19.24
N LYS A 242 9.82 -8.43 19.60
CA LYS A 242 8.84 -8.75 20.65
C LYS A 242 7.57 -9.37 20.05
N GLY A 243 7.54 -9.61 18.74
CA GLY A 243 6.40 -10.18 18.03
C GLY A 243 5.25 -9.20 17.79
N ASN A 244 5.46 -7.89 17.96
CA ASN A 244 4.44 -6.92 17.58
C ASN A 244 4.43 -6.72 16.07
N LEU A 245 3.24 -6.73 15.47
CA LEU A 245 3.05 -6.41 14.06
C LEU A 245 3.01 -4.90 13.86
N TRP A 246 3.85 -4.42 12.94
CA TRP A 246 3.95 -3.03 12.50
C TRP A 246 3.63 -2.94 11.01
N GLU A 247 3.02 -1.83 10.63
CA GLU A 247 2.51 -1.55 9.29
C GLU A 247 2.80 -0.09 8.95
N THR A 248 3.03 0.20 7.66
CA THR A 248 3.15 1.58 7.16
C THR A 248 2.25 1.80 5.96
N GLU A 249 1.39 2.80 6.02
CA GLU A 249 0.43 3.09 4.96
C GLU A 249 0.48 4.54 4.48
N HIS A 250 0.11 4.72 3.21
CA HIS A 250 -0.08 6.05 2.65
C HIS A 250 -1.45 6.60 3.03
N GLY A 251 -1.44 7.71 3.75
CA GLY A 251 -2.63 8.48 4.06
C GLY A 251 -3.10 9.30 2.87
N SER A 252 -4.00 10.24 3.14
CA SER A 252 -4.40 11.23 2.14
C SER A 252 -3.32 12.31 2.01
N THR A 253 -3.64 13.59 2.17
CA THR A 253 -2.62 14.65 2.18
C THR A 253 -1.94 14.69 3.55
N ALA A 254 -0.63 14.42 3.60
CA ALA A 254 0.24 14.55 4.78
C ALA A 254 -0.24 13.75 6.01
N THR A 255 -0.78 12.56 5.79
CA THR A 255 -1.36 11.69 6.83
C THR A 255 -0.84 10.26 6.74
N ASP A 256 0.37 10.06 6.22
CA ASP A 256 1.01 8.74 6.22
C ASP A 256 1.24 8.25 7.65
N GLU A 257 1.10 6.95 7.85
CA GLU A 257 1.03 6.37 9.19
C GLU A 257 2.07 5.27 9.40
N LEU A 258 2.48 5.12 10.66
CA LEU A 258 3.16 3.94 11.18
C LEU A 258 2.27 3.35 12.27
N ASN A 259 1.71 2.18 12.00
CA ASN A 259 0.69 1.58 12.82
C ASN A 259 1.22 0.35 13.56
N LYS A 260 0.97 0.30 14.88
CA LYS A 260 1.13 -0.93 15.67
C LYS A 260 -0.18 -1.72 15.60
N ILE A 261 -0.19 -2.75 14.77
CA ILE A 261 -1.40 -3.51 14.46
C ILE A 261 -1.83 -4.37 15.64
N LYS A 262 -3.14 -4.43 15.87
CA LYS A 262 -3.77 -5.30 16.86
C LYS A 262 -4.87 -6.13 16.20
N LEU A 263 -5.04 -7.36 16.67
CA LEU A 263 -6.12 -8.26 16.27
C LEU A 263 -7.48 -7.57 16.45
N GLY A 264 -8.27 -7.52 15.39
CA GLY A 264 -9.60 -6.89 15.36
C GLY A 264 -9.59 -5.36 15.39
N GLY A 265 -8.42 -4.73 15.33
CA GLY A 265 -8.29 -3.28 15.37
C GLY A 265 -8.92 -2.58 14.16
N ASN A 266 -9.52 -1.42 14.42
CA ASN A 266 -9.95 -0.46 13.41
C ASN A 266 -8.93 0.67 13.33
N PHE A 267 -8.43 0.96 12.14
CA PHE A 267 -7.38 1.95 11.89
C PHE A 267 -7.87 3.21 11.17
N GLY A 268 -9.18 3.35 10.92
CA GLY A 268 -9.74 4.59 10.34
C GLY A 268 -11.20 4.50 9.91
#